data_AF-A0A966U8G8-F1
#
_entry.id   AF-A0A966U8G8-F1
#
_cell.length_a   1.000
_cell.length_b   1.000
_cell.length_c   1.000
_cell.angle_alpha   90.00
_cell.angle_beta   90.00
_cell.angle_gamma   90.00
#
_symmetry.space_group_name_H-M   'P 1'
#
loop_
_entity.id
_entity.type
_entity.pdbx_description
1 polymer ?
#
loop_
_entity_poly.entity_id
_entity_poly.type
_entity_poly.pdbx_seq_one_letter_code
_entity_poly.pdbx_strand_id
1 'polypeptide(L)'
;IDYAYETSRMAAEVLHEAITLNDPRALGRYQLMLDDEYGQYFKVARLFAKVIGRPALMRELSRVGIQSRTLMEWVLRIMANLLRPDEIGPAEAAYKAASAIVRLAPNA
;
A
#
# COMPACT_ATOMS: atom_id res chain seq x y z
N ILE A 1 5.55 -4.78 10.69
CA ILE A 1 6.46 -4.35 11.78
C ILE A 1 7.32 -3.20 11.26
N ASP A 2 7.87 -3.32 10.05
CA ASP A 2 8.69 -2.29 9.37
C ASP A 2 8.01 -0.91 9.28
N TYR A 3 6.77 -0.82 8.77
CA TYR A 3 6.07 0.47 8.68
C TYR A 3 5.87 1.15 10.03
N ALA A 4 5.61 0.39 11.11
CA ALA A 4 5.47 0.97 12.44
C ALA A 4 6.80 1.56 12.93
N TYR A 5 7.92 0.94 12.58
CA TYR A 5 9.26 1.44 12.91
C TYR A 5 9.59 2.70 12.10
N GLU A 6 9.35 2.68 10.79
CA GLU A 6 9.59 3.84 9.91
C GLU A 6 8.75 5.06 10.29
N THR A 7 7.45 4.89 10.53
CA THR A 7 6.58 6.00 10.95
C THR A 7 6.95 6.51 12.35
N SER A 8 7.39 5.63 13.25
CA SER A 8 7.86 6.04 14.58
C SER A 8 9.14 6.88 14.49
N ARG A 9 10.05 6.55 13.55
CA ARG A 9 11.23 7.37 13.29
C ARG A 9 10.85 8.77 12.80
N MET A 10 9.93 8.87 11.84
CA MET A 10 9.44 10.16 11.35
C MET A 10 8.78 10.98 12.48
N ALA A 11 8.00 10.34 13.34
CA ALA A 11 7.38 10.99 14.49
C ALA A 11 8.41 11.54 15.48
N ALA A 12 9.48 10.77 15.75
CA ALA A 12 10.57 11.19 16.62
C ALA A 12 11.33 12.41 16.07
N GLU A 13 11.58 12.45 14.76
CA GLU A 13 12.23 13.58 14.08
C GLU A 13 11.39 14.86 14.21
N VAL A 14 10.10 14.77 13.92
CA VAL A 14 9.18 15.93 14.01
C VAL A 14 9.01 16.39 15.47
N LEU A 15 8.96 15.45 16.42
CA LEU A 15 8.88 15.79 17.85
C LEU A 15 10.16 16.49 18.31
N HIS A 16 11.33 16.01 17.88
CA HIS A 16 12.61 16.65 18.19
C HIS A 16 12.68 18.08 17.64
N GLU A 17 12.26 18.29 16.39
CA GLU A 17 12.17 19.62 15.78
C GLU A 17 11.24 20.55 16.57
N ALA A 18 10.04 20.08 16.92
CA ALA A 18 9.07 20.86 17.70
C ALA A 18 9.61 21.29 19.06
N ILE A 19 10.35 20.40 19.76
CA ILE A 19 10.97 20.70 21.06
C ILE A 19 12.12 21.70 20.89
N THR A 20 13.02 21.47 19.93
CA THR A 20 14.20 22.31 19.71
C THR A 20 13.83 23.73 19.28
N LEU A 21 12.79 23.87 18.44
CA LEU A 21 12.29 25.17 17.98
C LEU A 21 11.25 25.80 18.94
N ASN A 22 10.80 25.05 19.95
CA ASN A 22 9.69 25.40 20.83
C ASN A 22 8.42 25.83 20.04
N ASP A 23 8.17 25.17 18.90
CA ASP A 23 7.03 25.43 18.03
C ASP A 23 6.18 24.17 17.84
N PRO A 24 5.00 24.07 18.48
CA PRO A 24 4.12 22.93 18.34
C PRO A 24 3.51 22.79 16.94
N ARG A 25 3.58 23.83 16.09
CA ARG A 25 3.09 23.75 14.70
C ARG A 25 3.92 22.78 13.85
N ALA A 26 5.19 22.56 14.21
CA ALA A 26 6.04 21.58 13.55
C ALA A 26 5.43 20.17 13.57
N LEU A 27 4.63 19.82 14.60
CA LEU A 27 3.93 18.53 14.68
C LEU A 27 2.98 18.27 13.51
N GLY A 28 2.41 19.32 12.90
CA GLY A 28 1.54 19.17 11.72
C GLY A 28 2.27 18.59 10.50
N ARG A 29 3.60 18.71 10.45
CA ARG A 29 4.44 18.19 9.37
C ARG A 29 4.46 16.66 9.32
N TYR A 30 4.25 15.99 10.46
CA TYR A 30 4.19 14.54 10.51
C TYR A 30 3.08 13.98 9.61
N GLN A 31 1.89 14.59 9.66
CA GLN A 31 0.76 14.17 8.82
C GLN A 31 1.09 14.33 7.33
N LEU A 32 1.72 15.44 6.95
CA LEU A 32 2.12 15.68 5.56
C LEU A 32 3.15 14.65 5.08
N MET A 33 4.13 14.31 5.91
CA MET A 33 5.14 13.29 5.59
C MET A 33 4.51 11.91 5.42
N LEU A 34 3.56 11.54 6.29
CA LEU A 34 2.83 10.28 6.15
C LEU A 34 1.98 10.23 4.88
N ASP A 35 1.30 11.31 4.55
CA ASP A 35 0.44 11.37 3.37
C ASP A 35 1.25 11.37 2.06
N ASP A 36 2.43 11.99 2.06
CA ASP A 36 3.36 11.98 0.93
C ASP A 36 3.96 10.58 0.70
N GLU A 37 4.49 9.96 1.77
CA GLU A 37 5.18 8.67 1.67
C GLU A 37 4.19 7.49 1.51
N TYR A 38 3.12 7.47 2.32
CA TYR A 38 2.24 6.31 2.45
C TYR A 38 0.78 6.59 2.08
N GLY A 39 0.40 7.84 1.77
CA GLY A 39 -1.00 8.20 1.57
C GLY A 39 -1.67 7.40 0.44
N GLN A 40 -0.96 7.19 -0.67
CA GLN A 40 -1.46 6.35 -1.76
C GLN A 40 -1.53 4.87 -1.36
N TYR A 41 -0.48 4.33 -0.74
CA TYR A 41 -0.44 2.95 -0.29
C TYR A 41 -1.60 2.61 0.65
N PHE A 42 -1.85 3.44 1.66
CA PHE A 42 -2.96 3.24 2.59
C PHE A 42 -4.34 3.40 1.94
N LYS A 43 -4.49 4.24 0.90
CA LYS A 43 -5.73 4.31 0.11
C LYS A 43 -5.99 2.97 -0.59
N VAL A 44 -4.97 2.41 -1.25
CA VAL A 44 -5.08 1.09 -1.91
C VAL A 44 -5.45 0.01 -0.88
N ALA A 45 -4.75 -0.01 0.25
CA ALA A 45 -4.97 -1.00 1.30
C ALA A 45 -6.40 -0.92 1.87
N ARG A 46 -6.93 0.28 2.10
CA ARG A 46 -8.33 0.47 2.56
C ARG A 46 -9.34 0.00 1.52
N LEU A 47 -9.12 0.30 0.24
CA LEU A 47 -9.99 -0.17 -0.83
C LEU A 47 -9.97 -1.69 -0.92
N PHE A 48 -8.79 -2.29 -0.86
CA PHE A 48 -8.63 -3.74 -0.83
C PHE A 48 -9.36 -4.36 0.36
N ALA A 49 -9.18 -3.83 1.57
CA ALA A 49 -9.87 -4.27 2.78
C ALA A 49 -11.40 -4.22 2.61
N LYS A 50 -11.93 -3.16 2.00
CA LYS A 50 -13.37 -3.01 1.70
C LYS A 50 -13.87 -4.04 0.68
N VAL A 51 -13.06 -4.38 -0.31
CA VAL A 51 -13.39 -5.41 -1.32
C VAL A 51 -13.42 -6.80 -0.67
N ILE A 52 -12.38 -7.18 0.07
CA ILE A 52 -12.31 -8.49 0.72
C ILE A 52 -13.31 -8.61 1.89
N GLY A 53 -13.74 -7.49 2.47
CA GLY A 53 -14.79 -7.48 3.50
C GLY A 53 -16.19 -7.78 2.98
N ARG A 54 -16.41 -7.83 1.65
CA ARG A 54 -17.72 -8.11 1.04
C ARG A 54 -17.82 -9.61 0.69
N PRO A 55 -18.70 -10.39 1.36
CA PRO A 55 -18.77 -11.84 1.17
C PRO A 55 -19.08 -12.26 -0.27
N ALA A 56 -19.95 -11.52 -0.98
CA ALA A 56 -20.28 -11.80 -2.37
C ALA A 56 -19.06 -11.65 -3.30
N LEU A 57 -18.23 -10.61 -3.09
CA LEU A 57 -17.02 -10.41 -3.88
C LEU A 57 -15.95 -11.45 -3.53
N MET A 58 -15.75 -11.76 -2.25
CA MET A 58 -14.81 -12.81 -1.83
C MET A 58 -15.18 -14.19 -2.38
N ARG A 59 -16.47 -14.49 -2.52
CA ARG A 59 -16.93 -15.77 -3.07
C ARG A 59 -16.55 -15.92 -4.54
N GLU A 60 -16.70 -14.85 -5.33
CA GLU A 60 -16.27 -14.84 -6.73
C GLU A 60 -14.74 -14.82 -6.87
N LEU A 61 -14.04 -14.01 -6.06
CA LEU A 61 -12.58 -13.99 -6.01
C LEU A 61 -12.01 -15.35 -5.63
N SER A 62 -12.62 -16.06 -4.68
CA SER A 62 -12.21 -17.41 -4.29
C SER A 62 -12.51 -18.44 -5.38
N ARG A 63 -13.68 -18.34 -6.02
CA ARG A 63 -14.10 -19.27 -7.07
C ARG A 63 -13.22 -19.18 -8.31
N VAL A 64 -12.84 -17.96 -8.73
CA VAL A 64 -12.08 -17.75 -9.97
C VAL A 64 -10.58 -17.62 -9.70
N GLY A 65 -10.22 -16.89 -8.64
CA GLY A 65 -8.83 -16.56 -8.33
C GLY A 65 -8.05 -17.70 -7.69
N ILE A 66 -8.57 -18.32 -6.63
CA ILE A 66 -7.84 -19.37 -5.89
C ILE A 66 -7.69 -20.65 -6.72
N GLN A 67 -8.65 -20.94 -7.59
CA GLN A 67 -8.58 -22.10 -8.49
C GLN A 67 -7.55 -21.95 -9.61
N SER A 68 -7.04 -20.73 -9.85
CA SER A 68 -6.02 -20.46 -10.87
C SER A 68 -4.62 -20.45 -10.28
N ARG A 69 -3.85 -21.50 -10.58
CA ARG A 69 -2.44 -21.62 -10.16
C ARG A 69 -1.59 -20.43 -10.62
N THR A 70 -1.83 -19.94 -11.82
CA THR A 70 -1.11 -18.79 -12.40
C THR A 70 -1.38 -17.50 -11.64
N LEU A 71 -2.65 -17.22 -11.29
CA LEU A 71 -3.01 -16.04 -10.51
C LEU A 71 -2.43 -16.10 -9.09
N MET A 72 -2.51 -17.27 -8.45
CA MET A 72 -1.94 -17.46 -7.11
C MET A 72 -0.42 -17.32 -7.08
N GLU A 73 0.28 -17.74 -8.14
CA GLU A 73 1.73 -17.53 -8.26
C GLU A 73 2.08 -16.05 -8.37
N TRP A 74 1.30 -15.28 -9.13
CA TRP A 74 1.49 -13.82 -9.23
C TRP A 74 1.23 -13.13 -7.89
N VAL A 75 0.13 -13.48 -7.21
CA VAL A 75 -0.20 -12.95 -5.88
C VAL A 75 0.92 -13.26 -4.89
N LEU A 76 1.43 -14.50 -4.88
CA LEU A 76 2.53 -14.89 -3.99
C LEU A 76 3.79 -14.07 -4.25
N ARG A 77 4.18 -13.86 -5.51
CA ARG A 77 5.37 -13.04 -5.86
C ARG A 77 5.22 -11.60 -5.39
N ILE A 78 4.04 -11.00 -5.56
CA ILE A 78 3.75 -9.65 -5.08
C ILE A 78 3.83 -9.62 -3.54
N MET A 79 3.15 -10.54 -2.86
CA MET A 79 3.13 -10.62 -1.39
C MET A 79 4.51 -10.90 -0.78
N ALA A 80 5.38 -11.61 -1.49
CA ALA A 80 6.74 -11.94 -1.06
C ALA A 80 7.77 -10.86 -1.43
N ASN A 81 7.37 -9.73 -2.02
CA ASN A 81 8.26 -8.68 -2.51
C ASN A 81 9.33 -9.20 -3.49
N LEU A 82 8.98 -10.17 -4.33
CA LEU A 82 9.86 -10.83 -5.31
C LEU A 82 9.70 -10.29 -6.74
N LEU A 83 9.12 -9.10 -6.92
CA LEU A 83 8.97 -8.47 -8.23
C LEU A 83 10.36 -8.17 -8.81
N ARG A 84 10.65 -8.71 -10.00
CA ARG A 84 11.92 -8.48 -10.68
C ARG A 84 11.80 -7.20 -11.52
N PRO A 85 12.66 -6.19 -11.33
CA PRO A 85 12.59 -4.96 -12.13
C PRO A 85 12.98 -5.17 -13.61
N ASP A 86 13.72 -6.25 -13.89
CA ASP A 86 14.52 -6.40 -15.12
C ASP A 86 13.89 -7.34 -16.16
N GLU A 87 12.83 -8.08 -15.77
CA GLU A 87 12.05 -8.95 -16.65
C GLU A 87 10.58 -8.49 -16.61
N ILE A 88 10.02 -8.10 -17.76
CA ILE A 88 8.57 -7.85 -17.87
C ILE A 88 7.89 -9.19 -18.09
N GLY A 89 7.72 -9.94 -17.00
CA GLY A 89 6.84 -11.09 -16.98
C GLY A 89 5.37 -10.64 -16.95
N PRO A 90 4.43 -11.56 -17.25
CA PRO A 90 2.99 -11.26 -17.21
C PRO A 90 2.53 -10.82 -15.80
N ALA A 91 3.24 -11.20 -14.74
CA ALA A 91 3.00 -10.75 -13.37
C ALA A 91 3.36 -9.27 -13.16
N GLU A 92 4.55 -8.83 -13.62
CA GLU A 92 4.95 -7.42 -13.55
C GLU A 92 4.02 -6.52 -14.38
N ALA A 93 3.57 -6.99 -15.55
CA ALA A 93 2.63 -6.28 -16.40
C ALA A 93 1.25 -6.13 -15.73
N ALA A 94 0.73 -7.20 -15.13
CA ALA A 94 -0.52 -7.18 -14.39
C ALA A 94 -0.44 -6.24 -13.16
N TYR A 95 0.67 -6.26 -12.43
CA TYR A 95 0.90 -5.36 -11.31
C TYR A 95 0.95 -3.88 -11.74
N LYS A 96 1.65 -3.58 -12.85
CA LYS A 96 1.68 -2.21 -13.42
C LYS A 96 0.29 -1.75 -13.86
N ALA A 97 -0.50 -2.62 -14.49
CA ALA A 97 -1.86 -2.30 -14.90
C ALA A 97 -2.77 -2.05 -13.69
N ALA A 98 -2.72 -2.91 -12.66
CA ALA A 98 -3.46 -2.71 -11.42
C ALA A 98 -3.06 -1.40 -10.72
N SER A 99 -1.76 -1.12 -10.64
CA SER A 99 -1.24 0.14 -10.07
C SER A 99 -1.72 1.37 -10.85
N ALA A 100 -1.80 1.29 -12.18
CA ALA A 100 -2.33 2.35 -13.03
C ALA A 100 -3.83 2.57 -12.81
N ILE A 101 -4.62 1.50 -12.69
CA ILE A 101 -6.06 1.58 -12.39
C ILE A 101 -6.30 2.22 -11.03
N VAL A 102 -5.52 1.83 -10.02
CA VAL A 102 -5.64 2.40 -8.67
C VAL A 102 -5.24 3.88 -8.64
N ARG A 103 -4.21 4.28 -9.40
CA ARG A 103 -3.85 5.70 -9.58
C ARG A 103 -4.97 6.52 -10.24
N LEU A 104 -5.77 5.89 -11.11
CA LEU A 104 -6.87 6.54 -11.85
C LEU A 104 -8.20 6.56 -11.06
N ALA A 105 -8.34 5.78 -9.99
CA ALA A 105 -9.52 5.75 -9.14
C ALA A 105 -9.21 6.27 -7.71
N PRO A 106 -8.95 7.57 -7.52
CA PRO A 106 -8.60 8.14 -6.21
C PRO A 106 -9.76 8.21 -5.20
N ASN A 107 -11.02 7.89 -5.59
CA ASN A 107 -12.24 8.16 -4.83
C ASN A 107 -13.20 6.95 -4.64
N ALA A 108 -12.71 5.72 -4.43
CA ALA A 108 -13.57 4.53 -4.15
C ALA A 108 -13.45 3.99 -2.71
#